data_AF-A0A2M9PZ65-F1
#
_entry.id   AF-A0A2M9PZ65-F1
#
_cell.length_a   1.000
_cell.length_b   1.000
_cell.length_c   1.000
_cell.angle_alpha   90.00
_cell.angle_beta   90.00
_cell.angle_gamma   90.00
#
_symmetry.space_group_name_H-M   'P 1'
#
loop_
_entity.id
_entity.type
_entity.pdbx_description
1 polymer ?
#
loop_
_entity_poly.entity_id
_entity_poly.type
_entity_poly.pdbx_seq_one_letter_code
_entity_poly.pdbx_strand_id
1 'polypeptide(L)'
;MNSANIKLTNRMLRIFKNAEKEAFSSQHKVLQPIHFLLACLKEKEGAIGEIILKCTIDEASIRNFVNELDLKSDKNVTSHYLFN
;
A
#
# COMPACT_ATOMS: atom_id res chain seq x y z
N MET A 1 1.44 10.20 27.42
CA MET A 1 1.86 10.52 26.04
C MET A 1 0.76 11.36 25.43
N ASN A 2 1.03 12.60 25.04
CA ASN A 2 0.05 13.44 24.36
C ASN A 2 -0.21 12.85 22.97
N SER A 3 -1.35 12.18 22.80
CA SER A 3 -1.81 11.68 21.51
C SER A 3 -2.13 12.90 20.63
N ALA A 4 -1.20 13.30 19.78
CA ALA A 4 -1.50 14.29 18.74
C ALA A 4 -2.66 13.75 17.90
N ASN A 5 -3.84 14.37 18.04
CA ASN A 5 -5.03 13.97 17.30
C ASN A 5 -4.89 14.50 15.87
N ILE A 6 -4.16 13.75 15.04
CA ILE A 6 -3.94 14.09 13.65
C ILE A 6 -5.26 13.87 12.91
N LYS A 7 -5.88 14.97 12.49
CA LYS A 7 -7.09 14.90 11.66
C LYS A 7 -6.69 14.59 10.23
N LEU A 8 -6.99 13.37 9.80
CA LEU A 8 -6.75 12.94 8.43
C LEU A 8 -7.72 13.64 7.48
N THR A 9 -7.26 13.93 6.26
CA THR A 9 -8.13 14.43 5.20
C THR A 9 -9.10 13.34 4.74
N ASN A 10 -10.25 13.72 4.19
CA ASN A 10 -11.21 12.76 3.63
C ASN A 10 -10.57 11.86 2.54
N ARG A 11 -9.65 12.43 1.75
CA ARG A 11 -8.85 11.67 0.78
C ARG A 11 -8.00 10.62 1.46
N MET A 12 -7.27 10.98 2.50
CA MET A 12 -6.43 10.04 3.23
C MET A 12 -7.27 8.92 3.85
N LEU A 13 -8.40 9.24 4.49
CA LEU A 13 -9.34 8.23 5.02
C LEU A 13 -9.82 7.24 3.94
N ARG A 14 -10.08 7.72 2.72
CA ARG A 14 -10.46 6.85 1.59
C ARG A 14 -9.30 5.95 1.15
N ILE A 15 -8.07 6.46 1.08
CA ILE A 15 -6.88 5.68 0.78
C ILE A 15 -6.68 4.58 1.82
N PHE A 16 -6.82 4.90 3.11
CA PHE A 16 -6.75 3.91 4.19
C PHE A 16 -7.78 2.79 4.02
N LYS A 17 -9.05 3.14 3.80
CA LYS A 17 -10.12 2.14 3.56
C LYS A 17 -9.83 1.26 2.34
N ASN A 18 -9.26 1.82 1.28
CA ASN A 18 -8.91 1.06 0.09
C ASN A 18 -7.70 0.16 0.33
N ALA A 19 -6.70 0.63 1.07
CA ALA A 19 -5.53 -0.17 1.45
C ALA A 19 -5.93 -1.35 2.35
N GLU A 20 -6.87 -1.14 3.27
CA GLU A 20 -7.45 -2.22 4.10
C GLU A 20 -8.17 -3.27 3.24
N LYS A 21 -8.90 -2.86 2.20
CA LYS A 21 -9.54 -3.79 1.25
C LYS A 21 -8.50 -4.61 0.48
N GLU A 22 -7.47 -3.97 -0.06
CA GLU A 22 -6.37 -4.67 -0.75
C GLU A 22 -5.69 -5.67 0.20
N ALA A 23 -5.42 -5.26 1.45
CA ALA A 23 -4.85 -6.14 2.46
C ALA A 23 -5.79 -7.32 2.78
N PHE A 24 -7.09 -7.10 2.92
CA PHE A 24 -8.05 -8.18 3.19
C PHE A 24 -8.10 -9.23 2.07
N SER A 25 -7.86 -8.80 0.83
CA SER A 25 -7.74 -9.67 -0.34
C SER A 25 -6.35 -10.31 -0.51
N SER A 26 -5.33 -9.85 0.23
CA SER A 26 -4.00 -10.46 0.25
C SER A 26 -4.00 -11.78 1.03
N GLN A 27 -2.94 -12.58 0.83
CA GLN A 27 -2.82 -13.89 1.47
C GLN A 27 -2.72 -13.80 2.99
N HIS A 28 -1.87 -12.89 3.50
CA HIS A 28 -1.60 -12.78 4.94
C HIS A 28 -2.61 -11.90 5.68
N LYS A 29 -3.45 -11.13 4.96
CA LYS A 29 -4.44 -10.21 5.54
C LYS A 29 -3.84 -9.16 6.49
N VAL A 30 -2.57 -8.82 6.28
CA VAL A 30 -1.85 -7.81 7.05
C VAL A 30 -1.72 -6.55 6.22
N LEU A 31 -2.11 -5.41 6.79
CA LEU A 31 -1.91 -4.11 6.14
C LEU A 31 -0.42 -3.79 6.05
N GLN A 32 0.04 -3.41 4.86
CA GLN A 32 1.45 -3.22 4.53
C GLN A 32 1.60 -2.02 3.58
N PRO A 33 2.80 -1.41 3.49
CA PRO A 33 3.04 -0.25 2.62
C PRO A 33 2.61 -0.46 1.16
N ILE A 34 2.69 -1.70 0.66
CA ILE A 34 2.32 -2.03 -0.72
C ILE A 34 0.80 -1.89 -0.97
N HIS A 35 -0.02 -2.22 0.02
CA HIS A 35 -1.47 -2.01 -0.04
C HIS A 35 -1.81 -0.52 -0.11
N PHE A 36 -1.06 0.31 0.62
CA PHE A 36 -1.17 1.77 0.50
C PHE A 36 -0.76 2.27 -0.87
N LEU A 37 0.34 1.76 -1.44
CA LEU A 37 0.76 2.12 -2.78
C LEU A 37 -0.33 1.79 -3.81
N LEU A 38 -0.87 0.56 -3.79
CA LEU A 38 -1.97 0.15 -4.66
C LEU A 38 -3.21 1.04 -4.49
N ALA A 39 -3.58 1.38 -3.25
CA ALA A 39 -4.68 2.29 -2.97
C ALA A 39 -4.43 3.71 -3.50
N CYS A 40 -3.19 4.22 -3.39
CA CYS A 40 -2.79 5.51 -3.95
C CYS A 40 -2.90 5.53 -5.48
N LEU A 41 -2.60 4.44 -6.19
CA LEU A 41 -2.73 4.35 -7.65
C LEU A 41 -4.18 4.54 -8.15
N LYS A 42 -5.17 4.35 -7.26
CA LYS A 42 -6.58 4.61 -7.54
C LYS A 42 -6.97 6.08 -7.42
N GLU A 43 -6.15 6.92 -6.78
CA GLU A 43 -6.42 8.36 -6.68
C GLU A 43 -6.00 9.07 -7.98
N LYS A 44 -6.97 9.67 -8.67
CA LYS A 44 -6.76 10.33 -9.98
C LYS A 44 -6.46 11.82 -9.90
N GLU A 45 -6.46 12.38 -8.69
CA GLU A 45 -6.43 13.83 -8.48
C GLU A 45 -5.46 14.22 -7.36
N GLY A 46 -5.11 15.52 -7.33
CA GLY A 46 -4.14 16.09 -6.40
C GLY A 46 -2.72 15.54 -6.60
N ALA A 47 -1.89 15.67 -5.57
CA ALA A 47 -0.46 15.33 -5.67
C ALA A 47 -0.20 13.88 -6.12
N ILE A 48 -0.99 12.91 -5.64
CA ILE A 48 -0.84 11.50 -6.04
C ILE A 48 -1.19 11.32 -7.52
N GLY A 49 -2.31 11.90 -7.97
CA GLY A 49 -2.71 11.85 -9.39
C GLY A 49 -1.65 12.48 -10.30
N GLU A 50 -1.08 13.63 -9.91
CA GLU A 50 0.00 14.26 -10.66
C GLU A 50 1.28 13.43 -10.72
N ILE A 51 1.65 12.77 -9.62
CA ILE A 51 2.81 11.86 -9.57
C ILE A 51 2.57 10.69 -10.52
N ILE A 52 1.40 10.07 -10.48
CA ILE A 52 1.05 8.93 -11.35
C ILE A 52 1.09 9.34 -12.84
N LEU A 53 0.66 10.56 -13.18
CA LEU A 53 0.75 11.05 -14.56
C LEU A 53 2.19 11.25 -15.05
N LYS A 54 3.13 11.53 -14.15
CA LYS A 54 4.55 11.77 -14.46
C LYS A 54 5.40 10.50 -14.38
N CYS A 55 4.93 9.48 -13.70
CA CYS A 55 5.64 8.22 -13.54
C CYS A 55 5.04 7.14 -14.46
N THR A 56 5.88 6.39 -15.17
CA THR A 56 5.43 5.22 -15.93
C THR A 56 5.21 4.04 -14.98
N ILE A 57 4.08 4.06 -14.26
CA ILE A 57 3.71 3.02 -13.30
C ILE A 57 2.67 2.11 -13.95
N ASP A 58 3.04 0.84 -14.14
CA ASP A 58 2.10 -0.21 -14.50
C ASP A 58 1.55 -0.90 -13.23
N GLU A 59 0.26 -0.73 -12.98
CA GLU A 59 -0.42 -1.35 -11.82
C GLU A 59 -0.31 -2.88 -11.87
N ALA A 60 -0.35 -3.49 -13.06
CA ALA A 60 -0.28 -4.94 -13.20
C ALA A 60 1.08 -5.49 -12.74
N SER A 61 2.17 -4.83 -13.15
CA SER A 61 3.53 -5.13 -12.70
C SER A 61 3.67 -5.05 -11.17
N ILE A 62 3.07 -4.04 -10.53
CA ILE A 62 3.08 -3.93 -9.06
C ILE A 62 2.30 -5.08 -8.42
N ARG A 63 1.12 -5.44 -8.95
CA ARG A 63 0.32 -6.57 -8.43
C ARG A 63 1.06 -7.90 -8.55
N ASN A 64 1.77 -8.13 -9.66
CA ASN A 64 2.61 -9.31 -9.82
C ASN A 64 3.72 -9.34 -8.75
N PHE A 65 4.36 -8.20 -8.51
CA PHE A 65 5.38 -8.10 -7.46
C PHE A 65 4.81 -8.38 -6.06
N VAL A 66 3.60 -7.91 -5.74
CA VAL A 66 2.94 -8.21 -4.46
C VAL A 66 2.74 -9.71 -4.29
N ASN A 67 2.20 -10.37 -5.32
CA ASN A 67 1.97 -11.81 -5.28
C ASN A 67 3.29 -12.58 -5.11
N GLU A 68 4.37 -12.15 -5.76
CA GLU A 68 5.69 -12.74 -5.54
C GLU A 68 6.21 -12.57 -4.11
N LEU A 69 5.96 -11.41 -3.47
CA LEU A 69 6.35 -11.18 -2.09
C LEU A 69 5.59 -12.12 -1.13
N ASP A 70 4.29 -12.27 -1.32
CA ASP A 70 3.46 -13.20 -0.54
C ASP A 70 3.96 -14.65 -0.71
N LEU A 71 4.28 -15.06 -1.94
CA LEU A 71 4.84 -16.40 -2.23
C LEU A 71 6.24 -16.64 -1.62
N LYS A 72 7.05 -15.59 -1.48
CA LYS A 72 8.40 -15.66 -0.90
C LYS A 72 8.36 -15.63 0.64
N SER A 73 7.38 -14.95 1.22
CA SER A 73 7.10 -14.91 2.67
C SER A 73 6.86 -16.32 3.24
N ASP A 74 6.11 -17.17 2.54
CA ASP A 74 5.86 -18.56 2.95
C ASP A 74 7.11 -19.45 2.90
N LYS A 75 8.11 -19.10 2.09
CA LYS A 75 9.30 -19.93 1.86
C LYS A 75 10.51 -19.52 2.69
N ASN A 76 10.50 -18.36 3.34
CA ASN A 76 11.57 -17.91 4.24
C ASN A 76 10.99 -17.14 5.43
N VAL A 77 10.52 -17.83 6.46
CA VAL A 77 10.49 -17.25 7.81
C VAL A 77 11.93 -17.19 8.30
N THR A 78 12.68 -16.15 7.90
CA THR A 78 13.84 -15.65 8.65
C THR A 78 14.23 -14.27 8.12
N SER A 79 13.93 -13.26 8.94
CA SER A 79 14.58 -11.95 9.02
C SER A 79 14.96 -11.25 7.71
N HIS A 80 14.24 -10.19 7.33
CA HIS A 80 14.92 -9.06 6.68
C HIS A 80 14.35 -7.69 7.06
N TYR A 81 15.16 -7.00 7.86
CA TYR A 81 15.43 -5.57 7.96
C TYR A 81 14.70 -4.67 6.95
N LEU A 82 13.56 -4.09 7.34
CA LEU A 82 13.03 -2.90 6.66
C LEU A 82 12.73 -1.73 7.62
N PHE A 83 12.93 -1.92 8.93
CA PHE A 83 12.92 -0.84 9.90
C PHE A 83 13.99 -1.10 10.96
N ASN A 84 15.16 -0.51 10.74
CA ASN A 84 16.10 -0.14 11.80
C ASN A 84 16.52 1.30 11.55
#